data_AF-A0A7C0WIW3-F1
#
_entry.id   AF-A0A7C0WIW3-F1
#
_cell.length_a   1.000
_cell.length_b   1.000
_cell.length_c   1.000
_cell.angle_alpha   90.00
_cell.angle_beta   90.00
_cell.angle_gamma   90.00
#
_symmetry.space_group_name_H-M   'P 1'
#
loop_
_entity.id
_entity.type
_entity.pdbx_description
1 polymer ?
#
loop_
_entity_poly.entity_id
_entity_poly.type
_entity_poly.pdbx_seq_one_letter_code
_entity_poly.pdbx_strand_id
1 'polypeptide(L)'
;CDSLVIDPHKGLFLPFGAGAVLVRDGSKLRQAFFDDAHYLQDGKFLASSDEFSPADLSPELSRHFRSLRLWLPLKLIGVAPFRAALSEKILLARYFYEKMKSVPGFELGPYPDLSIVIFRYIPKHGDANEFNEKLIQAVQQDGRIFLSSTTLNGKFTLRLAVLGFRTHLDTIGLAIKILRKKAALIENTI
;
A
#
# COMPACT_ATOMS: atom_id res chain seq x y z
N CYS A 1 9.68 21.17 2.73
CA CYS A 1 8.48 20.33 2.83
C CYS A 1 7.56 20.93 3.89
N ASP A 2 6.37 21.36 3.48
CA ASP A 2 5.39 22.08 4.33
C ASP A 2 4.27 21.17 4.84
N SER A 3 4.08 20.02 4.20
CA SER A 3 3.11 19.01 4.60
C SER A 3 3.55 17.61 4.22
N LEU A 4 3.09 16.61 4.97
CA LEU A 4 3.28 15.18 4.75
C LEU A 4 1.93 14.48 4.84
N VAL A 5 1.66 13.57 3.90
CA VAL A 5 0.47 12.71 3.95
C VAL A 5 0.90 11.28 4.20
N ILE A 6 0.22 10.61 5.11
CA ILE A 6 0.40 9.18 5.35
C ILE A 6 -0.97 8.50 5.36
N ASP A 7 -0.98 7.25 4.95
CA ASP A 7 -2.16 6.38 5.01
C ASP A 7 -1.95 5.30 6.08
N PRO A 8 -2.38 5.51 7.34
CA PRO A 8 -2.29 4.47 8.36
C PRO A 8 -3.01 3.17 7.97
N HIS A 9 -4.03 3.26 7.11
CA HIS A 9 -4.71 2.08 6.58
C HIS A 9 -3.88 1.23 5.62
N LYS A 10 -2.66 1.67 5.26
CA LYS A 10 -1.68 0.90 4.48
C LYS A 10 -0.63 0.29 5.40
N GLY A 11 0.47 1.00 5.63
CA GLY A 11 1.65 0.47 6.34
C GLY A 11 1.48 0.28 7.85
N LEU A 12 0.40 0.79 8.45
CA LEU A 12 0.06 0.57 9.86
C LEU A 12 -1.07 -0.47 10.03
N PHE A 13 -1.51 -1.12 8.94
CA PHE A 13 -2.49 -2.20 8.98
C PHE A 13 -3.82 -1.84 9.67
N LEU A 14 -4.16 -0.54 9.67
CA LEU A 14 -5.43 -0.07 10.22
C LEU A 14 -6.57 -0.21 9.20
N PRO A 15 -7.84 -0.20 9.64
CA PRO A 15 -8.97 -0.27 8.72
C PRO A 15 -8.98 0.87 7.70
N PHE A 16 -9.51 0.57 6.50
CA PHE A 16 -9.67 1.54 5.42
C PHE A 16 -10.42 2.81 5.86
N GLY A 17 -10.08 3.92 5.19
CA GLY A 17 -10.65 5.24 5.48
C GLY A 17 -9.92 6.00 6.59
N ALA A 18 -8.74 5.54 7.03
CA ALA A 18 -7.85 6.28 7.92
C ALA A 18 -6.68 6.88 7.11
N GLY A 19 -6.70 8.20 6.92
CA GLY A 19 -5.61 8.98 6.35
C GLY A 19 -5.20 10.08 7.33
N ALA A 20 -3.95 10.53 7.27
CA ALA A 20 -3.45 11.62 8.09
C ALA A 20 -2.63 12.60 7.24
N VAL A 21 -2.89 13.89 7.45
CA VAL A 21 -2.07 14.97 6.94
C VAL A 21 -1.40 15.65 8.12
N LEU A 22 -0.08 15.80 8.04
CA LEU A 22 0.71 16.62 8.95
C LEU A 22 1.09 17.88 8.20
N VAL A 23 0.77 19.04 8.75
CA VAL A 23 1.15 20.34 8.20
C VAL A 23 2.07 21.06 9.17
N ARG A 24 3.04 21.80 8.63
CA ARG A 24 3.95 22.62 9.43
C ARG A 24 3.22 23.76 10.14
N ASP A 25 2.20 24.32 9.48
CA ASP A 25 1.44 25.46 9.94
C ASP A 25 -0.06 25.19 9.77
N GLY A 26 -0.72 24.84 10.88
CA GLY A 26 -2.15 24.54 10.91
C GLY A 26 -3.05 25.74 10.60
N SER A 27 -2.55 26.97 10.78
CA SER A 27 -3.33 28.18 10.49
C SER A 27 -3.68 28.28 9.01
N LYS A 28 -2.84 27.74 8.12
CA LYS A 28 -3.09 27.69 6.67
C LYS A 28 -4.23 26.74 6.31
N LEU A 29 -4.37 25.61 7.01
CA LEU A 29 -5.53 24.73 6.83
C LEU A 29 -6.79 25.43 7.29
N ARG A 30 -6.74 26.10 8.44
CA ARG A 30 -7.86 26.89 8.93
C ARG A 30 -8.25 27.98 7.95
N GLN A 31 -7.31 28.78 7.46
CA GLN A 31 -7.60 29.84 6.49
C GLN A 31 -8.27 29.30 5.21
N ALA A 32 -7.90 28.09 4.78
CA ALA A 32 -8.43 27.48 3.57
C ALA A 32 -9.81 26.81 3.75
N PHE A 33 -10.08 26.23 4.92
CA PHE A 33 -11.25 25.37 5.15
C PHE A 33 -12.24 25.89 6.19
N PHE A 34 -11.89 26.93 6.93
CA PHE A 34 -12.82 27.55 7.88
C PHE A 34 -14.04 28.07 7.15
N ASP A 35 -15.20 27.63 7.61
CA ASP A 35 -16.50 28.11 7.19
C ASP A 35 -17.37 28.32 8.43
N ASP A 36 -18.19 29.37 8.43
CA ASP A 36 -19.05 29.72 9.55
C ASP A 36 -20.52 29.66 9.13
N ALA A 37 -21.38 29.25 10.05
CA ALA A 37 -22.81 29.24 9.84
C ALA A 37 -23.49 29.64 11.15
N HIS A 38 -24.62 30.35 11.04
CA HIS A 38 -25.31 30.89 12.22
C HIS A 38 -25.66 29.82 13.28
N TYR A 39 -25.92 28.57 12.86
CA TYR A 39 -26.21 27.48 13.80
C TYR A 39 -24.96 26.90 14.50
N LEU A 40 -23.75 27.26 14.06
CA LEU A 40 -22.47 26.85 14.67
C LEU A 40 -21.95 27.87 15.69
N GLN A 41 -22.67 28.99 15.89
CA GLN A 41 -22.27 30.08 16.78
C GLN A 41 -21.91 29.62 18.20
N ASP A 42 -22.60 28.59 18.70
CA ASP A 42 -22.41 28.10 20.06
C ASP A 42 -21.09 27.32 20.24
N GLY A 43 -20.51 26.83 19.13
CA GLY A 43 -19.21 26.15 19.14
C GLY A 43 -18.08 27.06 19.64
N LYS A 44 -18.21 28.39 19.46
CA LYS A 44 -17.24 29.38 19.93
C LYS A 44 -17.17 29.47 21.46
N PHE A 45 -18.26 29.16 22.16
CA PHE A 45 -18.29 29.14 23.63
C PHE A 45 -17.74 27.84 24.22
N LEU A 46 -17.68 26.77 23.42
CA LEU A 46 -17.19 25.45 23.82
C LEU A 46 -15.74 25.18 23.42
N ALA A 47 -15.20 25.97 22.48
CA ALA A 47 -13.82 25.83 22.03
C ALA A 47 -12.83 26.31 23.10
N SER A 48 -11.77 25.54 23.34
CA SER A 48 -10.59 26.04 24.03
C SER A 48 -9.90 27.10 23.17
N SER A 49 -9.32 28.14 23.79
CA SER A 49 -8.67 29.24 23.04
C SER A 49 -7.50 28.79 22.17
N ASP A 50 -6.94 27.63 22.47
CA ASP A 50 -5.63 27.21 21.95
C ASP A 50 -5.72 26.09 20.89
N GLU A 51 -6.92 25.55 20.61
CA GLU A 51 -7.09 24.46 19.64
C GLU A 51 -8.12 24.77 18.56
N PHE A 52 -7.80 24.40 17.32
CA PHE A 52 -8.73 24.49 16.20
C PHE A 52 -9.69 23.31 16.20
N SER A 53 -10.96 23.58 15.90
CA SER A 53 -11.92 22.51 15.62
C SER A 53 -11.43 21.69 14.41
N PRO A 54 -11.46 20.35 14.46
CA PRO A 54 -11.13 19.53 13.31
C PRO A 54 -12.01 19.80 12.07
N ALA A 55 -13.19 20.38 12.24
CA ALA A 55 -14.06 20.82 11.14
C ALA A 55 -13.46 22.02 10.38
N ASP A 56 -12.74 22.90 11.08
CA ASP A 56 -12.15 24.10 10.48
C ASP A 56 -10.89 23.79 9.65
N LEU A 57 -10.37 22.56 9.75
CA LEU A 57 -9.07 22.16 9.20
C LEU A 57 -9.19 21.25 7.97
N SER A 58 -10.41 20.93 7.53
CA SER A 58 -10.64 20.03 6.40
C SER A 58 -11.98 20.31 5.72
N PRO A 59 -12.21 19.81 4.50
CA PRO A 59 -13.50 19.96 3.81
C PRO A 59 -14.70 19.31 4.51
N GLU A 60 -14.50 18.53 5.57
CA GLU A 60 -15.57 17.80 6.26
C GLU A 60 -16.00 18.53 7.53
N LEU A 61 -17.25 19.02 7.57
CA LEU A 61 -17.90 19.44 8.80
C LEU A 61 -18.25 18.21 9.66
N SER A 62 -19.22 17.42 9.20
CA SER A 62 -19.58 16.13 9.81
C SER A 62 -18.59 15.05 9.38
N ARG A 63 -18.01 14.32 10.34
CA ARG A 63 -16.99 13.30 10.05
C ARG A 63 -17.04 12.10 10.97
N HIS A 64 -16.54 10.97 10.47
CA HIS A 64 -16.32 9.79 11.30
C HIS A 64 -15.23 10.02 12.35
N PHE A 65 -15.33 9.33 13.49
CA PHE A 65 -14.31 9.32 14.54
C PHE A 65 -13.07 8.47 14.14
N ARG A 66 -12.39 8.85 13.06
CA ARG A 66 -11.24 8.12 12.50
C ARG A 66 -10.03 8.14 13.42
N SER A 67 -9.86 9.18 14.22
CA SER A 67 -8.75 9.29 15.18
C SER A 67 -8.79 8.18 16.23
N LEU A 68 -9.97 7.69 16.64
CA LEU A 68 -10.08 6.55 17.56
C LEU A 68 -9.48 5.26 16.95
N ARG A 69 -9.65 5.06 15.64
CA ARG A 69 -9.09 3.90 14.92
C ARG A 69 -7.57 3.88 14.90
N LEU A 70 -6.93 5.04 15.06
CA LEU A 70 -5.49 5.18 15.18
C LEU A 70 -5.04 5.17 16.64
N TRP A 71 -5.69 5.96 17.50
CA TRP A 71 -5.31 6.15 18.89
C TRP A 71 -5.45 4.87 19.72
N LEU A 72 -6.57 4.17 19.60
CA LEU A 72 -6.85 3.01 20.46
C LEU A 72 -5.84 1.88 20.24
N PRO A 73 -5.54 1.41 19.01
CA PRO A 73 -4.52 0.39 18.81
C PRO A 73 -3.13 0.82 19.32
N LEU A 74 -2.73 2.07 19.06
CA LEU A 74 -1.44 2.58 19.56
C LEU A 74 -1.36 2.59 21.09
N LYS A 75 -2.47 2.89 21.78
CA LYS A 75 -2.52 2.86 23.24
C LYS A 75 -2.54 1.44 23.81
N LEU A 76 -3.25 0.51 23.15
CA LEU A 76 -3.39 -0.86 23.64
C LEU A 76 -2.12 -1.70 23.46
N ILE A 77 -1.48 -1.61 22.29
CA ILE A 77 -0.39 -2.54 21.92
C ILE A 77 0.94 -1.83 21.61
N GLY A 78 0.98 -0.49 21.72
CA GLY A 78 2.17 0.30 21.43
C GLY A 78 2.57 0.24 19.95
N VAL A 79 3.73 0.81 19.63
CA VAL A 79 4.26 0.88 18.25
C VAL A 79 5.04 -0.37 17.81
N ALA A 80 5.47 -1.19 18.77
CA ALA A 80 6.37 -2.32 18.50
C ALA A 80 5.75 -3.37 17.54
N PRO A 81 4.48 -3.79 17.70
CA PRO A 81 3.86 -4.74 16.77
C PRO A 81 3.75 -4.21 15.34
N PHE A 82 3.39 -2.94 15.17
CA PHE A 82 3.31 -2.31 13.84
C PHE A 82 4.69 -2.26 13.16
N ARG A 83 5.73 -1.91 13.92
CA ARG A 83 7.11 -1.92 13.41
C ARG A 83 7.55 -3.32 13.02
N ALA A 84 7.27 -4.33 13.84
CA ALA A 84 7.61 -5.72 13.55
C ALA A 84 6.89 -6.21 12.28
N ALA A 85 5.58 -5.96 12.17
CA ALA A 85 4.78 -6.33 11.01
C ALA A 85 5.29 -5.67 9.72
N LEU A 86 5.54 -4.36 9.72
CA LEU A 86 6.07 -3.65 8.55
C LEU A 86 7.48 -4.15 8.17
N SER A 87 8.34 -4.38 9.17
CA SER A 87 9.68 -4.93 8.95
C SER A 87 9.62 -6.32 8.31
N GLU A 88 8.72 -7.18 8.79
CA GLU A 88 8.48 -8.49 8.18
C GLU A 88 8.06 -8.34 6.71
N LYS A 89 7.13 -7.43 6.37
CA LYS A 89 6.70 -7.26 4.98
C LYS A 89 7.83 -6.80 4.05
N ILE A 90 8.73 -5.94 4.53
CA ILE A 90 9.94 -5.56 3.78
C ILE A 90 10.86 -6.76 3.59
N LEU A 91 11.09 -7.55 4.64
CA LEU A 91 11.91 -8.77 4.56
C LEU A 91 11.31 -9.82 3.61
N LEU A 92 9.99 -9.98 3.59
CA LEU A 92 9.29 -10.86 2.66
C LEU A 92 9.41 -10.42 1.20
N ALA A 93 9.32 -9.12 0.94
CA ALA A 93 9.58 -8.56 -0.40
C ALA A 93 11.02 -8.81 -0.85
N ARG A 94 12.00 -8.59 0.04
CA ARG A 94 13.41 -8.89 -0.22
C ARG A 94 13.66 -10.38 -0.43
N TYR A 95 13.02 -11.25 0.36
CA TYR A 95 13.10 -12.69 0.18
C TYR A 95 12.58 -13.11 -1.21
N PHE A 96 11.42 -12.58 -1.63
CA PHE A 96 10.90 -12.83 -2.98
C PHE A 96 11.89 -12.37 -4.05
N TYR A 97 12.43 -11.16 -3.91
CA TYR A 97 13.42 -10.60 -4.84
C TYR A 97 14.62 -11.54 -4.99
N GLU A 98 15.26 -11.93 -3.89
CA GLU A 98 16.45 -12.79 -3.94
C GLU A 98 16.16 -14.16 -4.54
N LYS A 99 15.00 -14.75 -4.24
CA LYS A 99 14.63 -16.05 -4.80
C LYS A 99 14.27 -15.98 -6.29
N MET A 100 13.64 -14.90 -6.73
CA MET A 100 13.23 -14.73 -8.13
C MET A 100 14.39 -14.28 -9.01
N LYS A 101 15.41 -13.58 -8.46
CA LYS A 101 16.58 -13.12 -9.19
C LYS A 101 17.36 -14.27 -9.85
N SER A 102 17.36 -15.44 -9.21
CA SER A 102 18.00 -16.64 -9.74
C SER A 102 17.12 -17.47 -10.68
N VAL A 103 15.88 -17.05 -10.96
CA VAL A 103 14.96 -17.79 -11.83
C VAL A 103 15.13 -17.29 -13.27
N PRO A 104 15.56 -18.15 -14.23
CA PRO A 104 15.71 -17.76 -15.62
C PRO A 104 14.42 -17.19 -16.21
N GLY A 105 14.56 -16.18 -17.06
CA GLY A 105 13.45 -15.48 -17.72
C GLY A 105 12.80 -14.38 -16.88
N PHE A 106 12.93 -14.36 -15.55
CA PHE A 106 12.41 -13.25 -14.75
C PHE A 106 13.39 -12.08 -14.69
N GLU A 107 12.96 -10.92 -15.19
CA GLU A 107 13.60 -9.62 -15.01
C GLU A 107 12.96 -8.92 -13.80
N LEU A 108 13.76 -8.59 -12.79
CA LEU A 108 13.33 -7.86 -11.60
C LEU A 108 13.70 -6.37 -11.72
N GLY A 109 12.94 -5.51 -11.05
CA GLY A 109 13.31 -4.10 -10.87
C GLY A 109 14.46 -3.88 -9.88
N PRO A 110 14.59 -2.67 -9.33
CA PRO A 110 15.54 -2.37 -8.26
C PRO A 110 15.30 -3.23 -7.01
N TYR A 111 16.35 -3.37 -6.20
CA TYR A 111 16.21 -4.00 -4.88
C TYR A 111 15.17 -3.25 -4.04
N PRO A 112 14.23 -3.94 -3.37
CA PRO A 112 13.12 -3.27 -2.72
C PRO A 112 13.52 -2.56 -1.42
N ASP A 113 13.35 -1.24 -1.41
CA ASP A 113 13.46 -0.40 -0.21
C ASP A 113 12.25 -0.57 0.73
N LEU A 114 11.08 -0.83 0.13
CA LEU A 114 9.80 -1.04 0.82
C LEU A 114 9.28 -2.45 0.57
N SER A 115 7.97 -2.67 0.77
CA SER A 115 7.36 -4.00 0.66
C SER A 115 6.79 -4.34 -0.74
N ILE A 116 7.30 -3.70 -1.80
CA ILE A 116 6.83 -3.91 -3.18
C ILE A 116 8.00 -4.35 -4.06
N VAL A 117 7.80 -5.44 -4.81
CA VAL A 117 8.72 -5.88 -5.86
C VAL A 117 8.02 -5.76 -7.21
N ILE A 118 8.70 -5.13 -8.16
CA ILE A 118 8.28 -5.07 -9.56
C ILE A 118 9.11 -6.06 -10.37
N PHE A 119 8.47 -6.75 -11.31
CA PHE A 119 9.13 -7.77 -12.11
C PHE A 119 8.33 -8.08 -13.37
N ARG A 120 8.98 -8.72 -14.33
CA ARG A 120 8.34 -9.25 -15.53
C ARG A 120 9.07 -10.49 -16.01
N TYR A 121 8.41 -11.28 -16.84
CA TYR A 121 9.04 -12.39 -17.55
C TYR A 121 9.47 -11.96 -18.96
N ILE A 122 10.64 -12.39 -19.39
CA ILE A 122 11.22 -12.20 -20.72
C ILE A 122 11.18 -13.57 -21.42
N PRO A 123 10.20 -13.81 -22.31
CA PRO A 123 10.10 -15.09 -23.00
C PRO A 123 11.21 -15.24 -24.03
N LYS A 124 11.53 -16.48 -24.39
CA LYS A 124 12.49 -16.78 -25.47
C LYS A 124 11.94 -16.35 -26.84
N HIS A 125 10.62 -16.40 -27.00
CA HIS A 125 9.91 -16.08 -28.23
C HIS A 125 8.65 -15.25 -27.92
N GLY A 126 8.28 -14.36 -28.85
CA GLY A 126 7.08 -13.52 -28.73
C GLY A 126 7.27 -12.22 -27.94
N ASP A 127 6.18 -11.47 -27.79
CA ASP A 127 6.17 -10.19 -27.10
C ASP A 127 6.08 -10.35 -25.57
N ALA A 128 6.97 -9.65 -24.87
CA ALA A 128 7.05 -9.75 -23.41
C ALA A 128 5.88 -9.06 -22.70
N ASN A 129 5.21 -8.07 -23.30
CA ASN A 129 4.04 -7.44 -22.67
C ASN A 129 2.86 -8.42 -22.70
N GLU A 130 2.54 -8.96 -23.88
CA GLU A 130 1.49 -9.96 -24.06
C GLU A 130 1.71 -11.20 -23.19
N PHE A 131 2.96 -11.65 -23.07
CA PHE A 131 3.29 -12.76 -22.19
C PHE A 131 2.92 -12.47 -20.73
N ASN A 132 3.27 -11.28 -20.23
CA ASN A 132 3.01 -10.94 -18.83
C ASN A 132 1.53 -10.68 -18.57
N GLU A 133 0.77 -10.22 -19.57
CA GLU A 133 -0.70 -10.16 -19.51
C GLU A 133 -1.32 -11.55 -19.35
N LYS A 134 -0.88 -12.53 -20.16
CA LYS A 134 -1.32 -13.93 -20.02
C LYS A 134 -0.91 -14.52 -18.67
N LEU A 135 0.31 -14.23 -18.22
CA LEU A 135 0.82 -14.72 -16.94
C LEU A 135 -0.01 -14.20 -15.76
N ILE A 136 -0.30 -12.90 -15.71
CA ILE A 136 -1.09 -12.34 -14.60
C ILE A 136 -2.52 -12.87 -14.59
N GLN A 137 -3.14 -13.04 -15.76
CA GLN A 137 -4.46 -13.66 -15.90
C GLN A 137 -4.44 -15.11 -15.40
N ALA A 138 -3.46 -15.91 -15.82
CA ALA A 138 -3.34 -17.31 -15.40
C ALA A 138 -3.06 -17.46 -13.89
N VAL A 139 -2.40 -16.48 -13.28
CA VAL A 139 -2.20 -16.42 -11.82
C VAL A 139 -3.50 -16.04 -11.11
N GLN A 140 -4.23 -15.02 -11.58
CA GLN A 140 -5.48 -14.59 -10.96
C GLN A 140 -6.60 -15.65 -11.10
N GLN A 141 -6.69 -16.32 -12.25
CA GLN A 141 -7.62 -17.44 -12.47
C GLN A 141 -7.31 -18.66 -11.59
N ASP A 142 -6.05 -18.86 -11.21
CA ASP A 142 -5.65 -19.93 -10.28
C ASP A 142 -6.17 -19.68 -8.85
N GLY A 143 -6.45 -18.42 -8.48
CA GLY A 143 -7.16 -18.02 -7.27
C GLY A 143 -6.40 -18.17 -5.94
N ARG A 144 -5.27 -18.88 -5.90
CA ARG A 144 -4.49 -19.10 -4.67
C ARG A 144 -3.63 -17.91 -4.26
N ILE A 145 -3.27 -17.06 -5.21
CA ILE A 145 -2.61 -15.78 -4.96
C ILE A 145 -3.25 -14.71 -5.86
N PHE A 146 -3.15 -13.46 -5.45
CA PHE A 146 -3.55 -12.32 -6.26
C PHE A 146 -2.37 -11.36 -6.40
N LEU A 147 -2.06 -10.99 -7.64
CA LEU A 147 -1.05 -10.00 -7.98
C LEU A 147 -1.70 -8.94 -8.88
N SER A 148 -1.13 -7.75 -8.87
CA SER A 148 -1.52 -6.66 -9.79
C SER A 148 -0.41 -6.38 -10.79
N SER A 149 -0.72 -5.66 -11.86
CA SER A 149 0.27 -5.15 -12.82
C SER A 149 0.26 -3.62 -12.87
N THR A 150 1.20 -3.06 -13.62
CA THR A 150 1.27 -1.67 -14.03
C THR A 150 2.05 -1.56 -15.34
N THR A 151 2.06 -0.38 -15.96
CA THR A 151 2.87 -0.12 -17.16
C THR A 151 3.93 0.92 -16.83
N LEU A 152 5.21 0.54 -16.97
CA LEU A 152 6.34 1.43 -16.74
C LEU A 152 7.08 1.63 -18.07
N ASN A 153 7.11 2.85 -18.60
CA ASN A 153 7.78 3.16 -19.87
C ASN A 153 7.37 2.23 -21.02
N GLY A 154 6.06 1.95 -21.15
CA GLY A 154 5.51 1.02 -22.16
C GLY A 154 5.72 -0.47 -21.86
N LYS A 155 6.32 -0.83 -20.72
CA LYS A 155 6.57 -2.22 -20.30
C LYS A 155 5.49 -2.69 -19.33
N PHE A 156 4.73 -3.72 -19.70
CA PHE A 156 3.79 -4.37 -18.79
C PHE A 156 4.56 -5.12 -17.69
N THR A 157 4.36 -4.67 -16.45
CA THR A 157 5.17 -5.05 -15.29
C THR A 157 4.28 -5.57 -14.17
N LEU A 158 4.60 -6.74 -13.65
CA LEU A 158 3.91 -7.35 -12.51
C LEU A 158 4.40 -6.75 -11.19
N ARG A 159 3.51 -6.71 -10.21
CA ARG A 159 3.76 -6.13 -8.88
C ARG A 159 3.36 -7.13 -7.79
N LEU A 160 4.33 -7.53 -6.99
CA LEU A 160 4.10 -8.15 -5.70
C LEU A 160 4.11 -7.06 -4.63
N ALA A 161 2.93 -6.73 -4.10
CA ALA A 161 2.79 -5.80 -2.99
C ALA A 161 2.50 -6.56 -1.69
N VAL A 162 3.50 -6.67 -0.82
CA VAL A 162 3.41 -7.41 0.44
C VAL A 162 2.92 -6.44 1.53
N LEU A 163 1.60 -6.33 1.71
CA LEU A 163 1.01 -5.55 2.81
C LEU A 163 -0.19 -6.25 3.48
N GLY A 164 -0.49 -7.49 3.07
CA GLY A 164 -1.47 -8.31 3.79
C GLY A 164 -0.92 -8.69 5.17
N PHE A 165 -1.64 -8.34 6.24
CA PHE A 165 -1.23 -8.69 7.60
C PHE A 165 -1.18 -10.20 7.84
N ARG A 166 -1.91 -11.01 7.03
CA ARG A 166 -1.91 -12.49 7.04
C ARG A 166 -0.89 -13.11 6.09
N THR A 167 -0.17 -12.31 5.30
CA THR A 167 0.82 -12.80 4.35
C THR A 167 2.14 -13.04 5.09
N HIS A 168 2.60 -14.29 5.10
CA HIS A 168 3.87 -14.70 5.70
C HIS A 168 4.74 -15.45 4.69
N LEU A 169 5.89 -15.95 5.14
CA LEU A 169 6.90 -16.58 4.29
C LEU A 169 6.32 -17.69 3.38
N ASP A 170 5.43 -18.53 3.91
CA ASP A 170 4.81 -19.62 3.15
C ASP A 170 3.97 -19.11 1.97
N THR A 171 3.28 -17.98 2.14
CA THR A 171 2.52 -17.34 1.06
C THR A 171 3.45 -16.85 -0.05
N ILE A 172 4.61 -16.30 0.32
CA ILE A 172 5.63 -15.87 -0.66
C ILE A 172 6.25 -17.07 -1.37
N GLY A 173 6.53 -18.15 -0.64
CA GLY A 173 6.99 -19.42 -1.22
C GLY A 173 5.99 -20.01 -2.22
N LEU A 174 4.69 -19.98 -1.88
CA LEU A 174 3.62 -20.38 -2.78
C LEU A 174 3.58 -19.48 -4.03
N ALA A 175 3.71 -18.17 -3.88
CA ALA A 175 3.70 -17.24 -5.00
C ALA A 175 4.83 -17.51 -6.00
N ILE A 176 6.05 -17.73 -5.50
CA ILE A 176 7.21 -18.11 -6.32
C ILE A 176 6.93 -19.41 -7.09
N LYS A 177 6.39 -20.43 -6.40
CA LYS A 177 6.06 -21.73 -7.02
C LYS A 177 5.02 -21.57 -8.14
N ILE A 178 3.97 -20.79 -7.90
CA ILE A 178 2.91 -20.54 -8.88
C ILE A 178 3.47 -19.79 -10.08
N LEU A 179 4.21 -18.69 -9.88
CA LEU A 179 4.79 -17.90 -10.96
C LEU A 179 5.71 -18.74 -11.85
N ARG A 180 6.61 -19.52 -11.25
CA ARG A 180 7.50 -20.43 -12.00
C ARG A 180 6.72 -21.45 -12.82
N LYS A 181 5.72 -22.09 -12.21
CA LYS A 181 4.90 -23.10 -12.88
C LYS A 181 4.12 -22.49 -14.05
N LYS A 182 3.45 -21.35 -13.85
CA LYS A 182 2.61 -20.72 -14.86
C LYS A 182 3.46 -20.14 -16.01
N ALA A 183 4.58 -19.50 -15.71
CA ALA A 183 5.50 -19.01 -16.74
C ALA A 183 6.01 -20.16 -17.62
N ALA A 184 6.46 -21.27 -17.03
CA ALA A 184 6.92 -22.43 -17.80
C ALA A 184 5.81 -23.06 -18.67
N LEU A 185 4.56 -23.10 -18.19
CA LEU A 185 3.43 -23.61 -18.97
C LEU A 185 3.13 -22.71 -20.18
N ILE A 186 3.14 -21.40 -20.00
CA ILE A 186 2.90 -20.44 -21.09
C ILE A 186 4.03 -20.50 -22.11
N GLU A 187 5.29 -20.54 -21.65
CA GLU A 187 6.47 -20.66 -22.50
C GLU A 187 6.43 -21.91 -23.39
N ASN A 188 5.96 -23.04 -22.88
CA ASN A 188 5.85 -24.28 -23.65
C ASN A 188 4.67 -24.29 -24.65
N THR A 189 3.82 -23.26 -24.64
CA THR A 189 2.64 -23.14 -25.51
C THR A 189 2.86 -22.13 -26.64
N ILE A 190 3.97 -21.40 -26.62
CA ILE A 190 4.37 -20.40 -27.62
C ILE A 190 5.51 -20.99 -28.45
#